data_AF-A0A920E6X8-F1
#
_entry.id   AF-A0A920E6X8-F1
#
_cell.length_a   1.000
_cell.length_b   1.000
_cell.length_c   1.000
_cell.angle_alpha   90.00
_cell.angle_beta   90.00
_cell.angle_gamma   90.00
#
_symmetry.space_group_name_H-M   'P 1'
#
loop_
_entity.id
_entity.type
_entity.pdbx_description
1 polymer ?
#
loop_
_entity_poly.entity_id
_entity_poly.type
_entity_poly.pdbx_seq_one_letter_code
_entity_poly.pdbx_strand_id
1 'polypeptide(L)' 'MSEKFYATGRRKNSIAKVWLSKGSGEISINKKDINTYFPRDFWVKHAQKL' A
#
# COMPACT_ATOMS: atom_id res chain seq x y z
N MET A 1 -14.31 15.08 10.35
CA MET A 1 -13.41 14.09 10.99
C MET A 1 -12.79 13.30 9.86
N SER A 2 -11.45 13.34 9.67
CA SER A 2 -10.80 12.61 8.57
C SER A 2 -10.93 11.10 8.81
N GLU A 3 -11.85 10.44 8.11
CA GLU A 3 -11.98 8.99 8.13
C GLU A 3 -10.68 8.36 7.60
N LYS A 4 -9.85 7.88 8.52
CA LYS A 4 -8.71 7.02 8.20
C LYS A 4 -9.11 5.58 8.49
N PHE A 5 -9.17 4.76 7.45
CA PHE A 5 -9.41 3.33 7.57
C PHE A 5 -8.10 2.65 7.94
N TYR A 6 -8.14 1.84 8.99
CA TYR A 6 -7.04 0.99 9.39
C TYR A 6 -7.34 -0.45 8.96
N ALA A 7 -6.39 -1.07 8.28
CA ALA A 7 -6.51 -2.46 7.87
C ALA A 7 -5.16 -3.18 8.03
N THR A 8 -5.24 -4.49 8.25
CA THR A 8 -4.07 -5.37 8.29
C THR A 8 -4.24 -6.47 7.26
N GLY A 9 -3.16 -6.78 6.54
CA GLY A 9 -3.11 -7.87 5.56
C GLY A 9 -1.99 -8.84 5.91
N ARG A 10 -2.22 -10.14 5.70
CA ARG A 10 -1.23 -11.20 5.92
C ARG A 10 -1.17 -12.15 4.74
N ARG A 11 0.04 -12.45 4.25
CA ARG A 11 0.27 -13.49 3.24
C ARG A 11 1.59 -14.21 3.54
N LYS A 12 1.53 -15.53 3.70
CA LYS A 12 2.68 -16.33 4.16
C LYS A 12 3.24 -15.74 5.46
N ASN A 13 4.51 -15.32 5.45
CA ASN A 13 5.18 -14.71 6.60
C ASN A 13 5.11 -13.17 6.60
N SER A 14 4.57 -12.55 5.56
CA SER A 14 4.51 -11.09 5.43
C SER A 14 3.25 -10.51 6.08
N ILE A 15 3.41 -9.39 6.78
CA ILE A 15 2.33 -8.64 7.43
C ILE A 15 2.40 -7.18 6.96
N ALA A 16 1.28 -6.63 6.50
CA ALA A 16 1.14 -5.24 6.08
C ALA A 16 0.12 -4.52 6.97
N LYS A 17 0.51 -3.37 7.53
CA LYS A 17 -0.39 -2.44 8.23
C LYS A 17 -0.65 -1.25 7.31
N VAL A 18 -1.90 -1.00 6.97
CA VAL A 18 -2.29 0.00 5.97
C VAL A 18 -3.21 1.02 6.61
N TRP A 19 -2.94 2.28 6.29
CA TRP A 19 -3.80 3.40 6.61
C TRP A 19 -4.31 3.98 5.30
N LEU A 20 -5.63 3.99 5.12
CA LEU A 20 -6.29 4.50 3.93
C LEU A 20 -7.09 5.75 4.29
N SER A 21 -6.98 6.79 3.48
CA SER A 21 -7.78 8.01 3.59
C SER A 21 -8.27 8.39 2.20
N LYS A 22 -9.45 9.00 2.12
CA LYS A 22 -9.97 9.58 0.87
C LYS A 22 -9.01 10.71 0.44
N GLY A 23 -8.46 10.66 -0.79
CA GLY A 23 -7.43 11.59 -1.24
C GLY A 23 -6.90 11.32 -2.66
N SER A 24 -5.69 11.82 -2.96
CA SER A 24 -5.06 11.85 -4.30
C SER A 24 -4.70 10.49 -4.89
N GLY A 25 -4.91 9.39 -4.15
CA GLY A 25 -4.54 8.04 -4.60
C GLY A 25 -3.04 7.75 -4.52
N GLU A 26 -2.26 8.60 -3.85
CA GLU A 26 -0.85 8.36 -3.62
C GLU A 26 -0.63 7.19 -2.64
N ILE A 27 0.24 6.25 -3.05
CA ILE A 27 0.58 5.07 -2.26
C ILE A 27 2.05 5.17 -1.85
N SER A 28 2.30 5.22 -0.55
CA SER A 28 3.66 5.18 0.01
C SER A 28 3.83 3.97 0.92
N ILE A 29 4.98 3.30 0.81
CA ILE A 29 5.29 2.09 1.59
C ILE A 29 6.56 2.36 2.40
N ASN A 30 6.44 2.40 3.73
CA ASN A 30 7.57 2.63 4.64
C ASN A 30 8.43 3.85 4.25
N LYS A 31 7.78 4.97 3.90
CA LYS A 31 8.41 6.23 3.43
C LYS A 31 9.15 6.13 2.10
N LYS A 32 8.89 5.08 1.31
CA LYS A 32 9.41 4.92 -0.05
C LYS A 32 8.25 4.95 -1.05
N ASP A 33 8.55 5.39 -2.26
CA ASP A 33 7.63 5.27 -3.39
C ASP A 33 7.42 3.80 -3.78
N ILE A 34 6.26 3.50 -4.34
CA ILE A 34 5.87 2.14 -4.73
C ILE A 34 6.84 1.54 -5.77
N ASN A 35 7.32 2.35 -6.70
CA ASN A 35 8.26 1.95 -7.75
C ASN A 35 9.64 1.60 -7.18
N THR A 36 10.04 2.27 -6.10
CA THR A 36 11.31 2.02 -5.42
C THR A 36 11.23 0.82 -4.47
N TYR A 37 10.07 0.59 -3.85
CA TYR A 37 9.89 -0.52 -2.90
C TYR A 37 9.74 -1.86 -3.62
N PHE A 38 9.01 -1.90 -4.73
CA PHE A 38 8.80 -3.13 -5.51
C PHE A 38 9.66 -3.14 -6.78
N PRO A 39 10.67 -4.02 -6.88
CA PRO A 39 11.57 -4.07 -8.05
C PRO A 39 10.94 -4.67 -9.31
N ARG A 40 9.75 -5.26 -9.23
CA ARG A 40 9.06 -5.87 -10.37
C ARG A 40 7.77 -5.13 -10.66
N ASP A 41 7.58 -4.74 -11.92
CA ASP A 41 6.38 -4.07 -12.41
C ASP A 41 5.08 -4.85 -12.10
N PHE A 42 5.13 -6.18 -12.17
CA PHE A 42 3.99 -7.03 -11.80
C PHE A 42 3.52 -6.81 -10.35
N TRP A 43 4.44 -6.55 -9.41
CA TRP A 43 4.11 -6.31 -8.00
C TRP A 43 3.51 -4.92 -7.81
N VAL A 44 4.01 -3.92 -8.53
CA VAL A 44 3.46 -2.56 -8.54
C VAL A 44 2.01 -2.59 -9.04
N LYS A 45 1.77 -3.25 -10.18
CA LYS A 45 0.43 -3.42 -10.76
C LYS A 45 -0.53 -4.13 -9.80
N HIS A 46 -0.07 -5.18 -9.12
CA HIS A 46 -0.92 -5.89 -8.16
C HIS A 46 -1.30 -5.04 -6.95
N ALA A 47 -0.41 -4.16 -6.49
CA ALA A 47 -0.66 -3.27 -5.37
C ALA A 47 -1.52 -2.05 -5.73
N GLN A 48 -1.48 -1.59 -6.99
CA GLN A 48 -2.29 -0.46 -7.49
C GLN A 48 -3.67 -0.89 -7.98
N LYS A 49 -3.85 -2.17 -8.32
CA LYS A 49 -5.12 -2.69 -8.82
C LYS A 49 -6.11 -2.80 -7.67
N LEU A 50 -6.85 -1.71 -7.44
CA LEU A 50 -8.15 -1.71 -6.77
C LEU A 50 -9.19 -2.34 -7.69
#